data_AF-A0AAN6S1Z3-F1
#
_entry.id   AF-A0AAN6S1Z3-F1
#
_cell.length_a   1.000
_cell.length_b   1.000
_cell.length_c   1.000
_cell.angle_alpha   90.00
_cell.angle_beta   90.00
_cell.angle_gamma   90.00
#
_symmetry.space_group_name_H-M   'P 1'
#
loop_
_entity.id
_entity.type
_entity.pdbx_description
1 polymer ?
#
loop_
_entity_poly.entity_id
_entity_poly.type
_entity_poly.pdbx_seq_one_letter_code
_entity_poly.pdbx_strand_id
1 'polypeptide(L)' 'KPQTEPVRHLDGKPVEPHAPPYVVEMITRYMPADQVTDPEIVISDYGASFSASQKPSPSLSLRTPIFYHPPEGLFNEELT' A
#
# COMPACT_ATOMS: atom_id res chain seq x y z
N LYS A 1 11.11 17.77 -0.55
CA LYS A 1 11.64 16.39 -0.50
C LYS A 1 10.79 15.62 0.50
N PRO A 2 10.46 14.34 0.24
CA PRO A 2 9.70 13.54 1.20
C PRO A 2 10.42 13.50 2.56
N GLN A 3 9.68 13.64 3.66
CA GLN A 3 10.22 13.38 4.99
C GLN A 3 10.32 11.88 5.19
N THR A 4 11.49 11.43 5.64
CA THR A 4 11.78 10.01 5.82
C THR A 4 12.27 9.77 7.23
N GLU A 5 11.78 8.71 7.86
CA GLU A 5 12.21 8.27 9.19
C GLU A 5 12.71 6.82 9.11
N PRO A 6 13.75 6.44 9.88
CA PRO A 6 14.20 5.05 9.93
C PRO A 6 13.08 4.12 10.43
N VAL A 7 12.93 2.96 9.80
CA VAL A 7 12.08 1.90 10.35
C VAL A 7 12.66 1.45 11.69
N ARG A 8 11.80 1.31 12.69
CA ARG A 8 12.15 0.78 14.02
C ARG A 8 10.98 -0.02 14.58
N HIS A 9 11.29 -1.06 15.34
CA HIS A 9 10.27 -1.73 16.15
C HIS A 9 9.93 -0.87 17.36
N LEU A 10 8.63 -0.77 17.67
CA LEU A 10 8.15 -0.02 18.85
C LEU A 10 8.56 -0.70 20.18
N ASP A 11 8.87 -2.00 20.14
CA ASP A 11 9.36 -2.76 21.29
C ASP A 11 10.89 -2.71 21.45
N GLY A 12 11.60 -1.99 20.58
CA GLY A 12 13.05 -1.81 20.62
C GLY A 12 13.89 -2.96 20.07
N LYS A 13 13.26 -4.00 19.49
CA LYS A 13 14.00 -5.10 18.87
C LYS A 13 14.72 -4.69 17.58
N PRO A 14 15.77 -5.42 17.17
CA PRO A 14 16.42 -5.21 15.89
C PRO A 14 15.44 -5.37 14.73
N VAL A 15 15.59 -4.52 13.72
CA VAL A 15 14.83 -4.57 12.48
C VAL A 15 15.32 -5.76 11.63
N GLU A 16 14.39 -6.49 11.02
CA GLU A 16 14.69 -7.64 10.20
C GLU A 16 15.49 -7.25 8.95
N PRO A 17 16.40 -8.11 8.44
CA PRO A 17 17.21 -7.80 7.27
C PRO A 17 16.42 -7.42 6.00
N HIS A 18 15.15 -7.80 5.93
CA HIS A 18 14.28 -7.57 4.78
C HIS A 18 13.31 -6.40 4.95
N ALA A 19 13.32 -5.73 6.11
CA ALA A 19 12.47 -4.57 6.31
C ALA A 19 12.99 -3.38 5.46
N PRO A 20 12.10 -2.48 5.02
CA PRO A 20 12.52 -1.24 4.39
C PRO A 20 13.44 -0.42 5.31
N PRO A 21 14.46 0.27 4.78
CA PRO A 21 15.40 1.05 5.61
C PRO A 21 14.79 2.34 6.18
N TYR A 22 13.73 2.85 5.54
CA TYR A 22 13.02 4.05 5.96
C TYR A 22 11.54 3.93 5.62
N VAL A 23 10.71 4.61 6.41
CA VAL A 23 9.35 4.97 6.05
C VAL A 23 9.33 6.39 5.50
N VAL A 24 8.42 6.66 4.58
CA VAL A 24 8.10 8.03 4.17
C VAL A 24 6.93 8.47 5.02
N GLU A 25 7.06 9.61 5.70
CA GLU A 25 5.98 10.16 6.49
C GLU A 25 4.74 10.37 5.61
N MET A 26 3.58 9.94 6.10
CA MET A 26 2.34 10.13 5.38
C MET A 26 2.09 11.62 5.23
N ILE A 27 1.84 12.07 4.00
CA ILE A 27 1.41 13.45 3.74
C ILE A 27 -0.01 13.58 4.29
N THR A 28 -0.13 13.86 5.59
CA THR A 28 -1.41 14.18 6.21
C THR A 28 -1.70 15.64 5.90
N ARG A 29 -2.38 15.91 4.79
CA ARG A 29 -2.91 17.25 4.53
C ARG A 29 -4.12 17.45 5.43
N TYR A 30 -3.95 18.22 6.51
CA TYR A 30 -5.05 18.74 7.32
C TYR A 30 -5.85 19.85 6.60
N MET A 31 -5.84 19.87 5.27
CA MET A 31 -6.54 20.87 4.47
C MET A 31 -7.94 20.34 4.13
N PRO A 32 -9.01 21.08 4.46
CA PRO A 32 -10.36 20.74 4.03
C PRO A 32 -10.44 20.62 2.51
N ALA A 33 -11.19 19.64 2.00
CA ALA A 33 -11.26 19.34 0.58
C ALA A 33 -11.74 20.53 -0.27
N ASP A 34 -12.62 21.36 0.29
CA ASP A 34 -13.16 22.59 -0.32
C ASP A 34 -12.12 23.71 -0.47
N GLN A 35 -10.98 23.61 0.21
CA GLN A 35 -9.89 24.60 0.16
C GLN A 35 -8.73 24.15 -0.74
N VAL A 36 -8.78 22.92 -1.27
CA VAL A 36 -7.75 22.40 -2.17
C VAL A 36 -8.01 22.93 -3.58
N THR A 37 -7.12 23.79 -4.07
CA THR A 37 -7.19 24.32 -5.44
C THR A 37 -6.26 23.52 -6.35
N ASP A 38 -6.77 23.05 -7.49
CA ASP A 38 -6.03 22.31 -8.53
C ASP A 38 -5.19 21.11 -8.00
N PRO A 39 -5.82 20.12 -7.32
CA PRO A 39 -5.08 18.97 -6.81
C PRO A 39 -4.58 18.04 -7.90
N GLU A 40 -3.31 17.64 -7.80
CA GLU A 40 -2.78 16.46 -8.48
C GLU A 40 -2.95 15.22 -7.57
N ILE A 41 -3.62 14.19 -8.09
CA ILE A 41 -3.80 12.91 -7.39
C ILE A 41 -2.82 11.90 -7.98
N VAL A 42 -1.98 11.33 -7.12
CA VAL A 42 -1.00 10.31 -7.49
C VAL A 42 -1.29 9.04 -6.72
N ILE A 43 -1.38 7.91 -7.42
CA ILE A 43 -1.46 6.59 -6.79
C ILE A 43 -0.04 6.15 -6.43
N SER A 44 0.17 5.88 -5.15
CA SER A 44 1.43 5.35 -4.60
C SER A 44 1.22 3.97 -3.95
N ASP A 45 2.29 3.40 -3.42
CA ASP A 45 2.30 2.10 -2.73
C ASP A 45 1.88 0.91 -3.61
N TYR A 46 2.74 0.59 -4.57
CA TYR A 46 2.60 -0.58 -5.45
C TYR A 46 3.16 -1.86 -4.82
N GLY A 47 3.44 -1.90 -3.50
CA GLY A 47 4.08 -3.04 -2.83
C GLY A 47 3.27 -4.35 -2.92
N ALA A 48 1.95 -4.25 -3.04
CA ALA A 48 1.04 -5.37 -3.23
C ALA A 48 0.63 -5.61 -4.70
N SER A 49 1.09 -4.77 -5.64
CA SER A 49 0.74 -4.87 -7.06
C SER A 49 1.37 -6.09 -7.75
N PHE A 50 0.83 -6.45 -8.91
CA PHE A 50 1.34 -7.52 -9.76
C PHE A 50 1.12 -7.19 -11.24
N SER A 51 1.90 -7.81 -12.12
CA SER A 51 1.67 -7.74 -13.56
C SER A 51 0.74 -8.87 -14.00
N ALA A 52 -0.41 -8.53 -14.57
CA ALA A 52 -1.37 -9.52 -15.09
C ALA A 52 -0.77 -10.40 -16.20
N SER A 53 0.20 -9.89 -16.97
CA SER A 53 0.85 -10.66 -18.04
C SER A 53 1.85 -11.70 -17.53
N GLN A 54 2.30 -11.60 -16.27
CA GLN A 54 3.32 -12.48 -15.69
C GLN A 54 2.73 -13.53 -14.74
N LYS A 55 1.45 -13.44 -14.37
CA LYS A 55 0.80 -14.35 -13.42
C LYS A 55 -0.58 -14.76 -13.95
N PRO A 56 -0.78 -16.02 -14.36
CA PRO A 56 -2.12 -16.52 -14.64
C PRO A 56 -2.95 -16.50 -13.35
N SER A 57 -4.23 -16.14 -13.48
CA SER A 57 -5.14 -15.74 -12.41
C SER A 57 -5.48 -16.70 -11.25
N PRO A 58 -5.19 -18.03 -11.21
CA PRO A 58 -5.74 -18.82 -10.10
C PRO A 58 -4.95 -18.73 -8.78
N SER A 59 -3.83 -17.99 -8.70
CA SER A 59 -2.95 -17.95 -7.50
C SER A 59 -2.64 -16.55 -6.97
N LEU A 60 -3.40 -15.55 -7.43
CA LEU A 60 -3.25 -14.18 -6.96
C LEU A 60 -3.81 -14.05 -5.55
N SER A 61 -2.95 -14.27 -4.56
CA SER A 61 -3.25 -13.90 -3.18
C SER A 61 -3.39 -12.39 -3.10
N LEU A 62 -4.62 -11.93 -2.91
CA LEU A 62 -4.92 -10.53 -2.59
C LEU A 62 -4.24 -10.17 -1.28
N ARG A 63 -3.34 -9.19 -1.34
CA ARG A 63 -2.64 -8.61 -0.19
C ARG A 63 -3.21 -7.25 0.22
N THR A 64 -4.30 -6.84 -0.42
CA THR A 64 -5.09 -5.66 -0.06
C THR A 64 -5.78 -5.85 1.30
N PRO A 65 -6.11 -4.79 2.04
CA PRO A 65 -6.93 -4.92 3.24
C PRO A 65 -8.33 -5.46 2.92
N ILE A 66 -8.89 -6.28 3.81
CA ILE A 66 -10.18 -7.00 3.61
C ILE A 66 -11.33 -6.05 3.20
N PHE A 67 -11.38 -4.83 3.74
CA PHE A 67 -12.44 -3.86 3.42
C PHE A 67 -12.44 -3.37 1.96
N TYR A 68 -11.34 -3.60 1.24
CA TYR A 68 -11.18 -3.20 -0.17
C TYR A 68 -11.07 -4.42 -1.09
N HIS A 69 -11.37 -5.62 -0.61
CA HIS A 69 -11.39 -6.81 -1.47
C HIS A 69 -12.56 -6.75 -2.45
N PRO A 70 -12.33 -7.17 -3.71
CA PRO A 70 -13.43 -7.42 -4.62
C PRO A 70 -14.15 -8.71 -4.17
N PRO A 71 -15.41 -8.93 -4.58
CA PRO A 71 -16.22 -10.04 -4.08
C PRO A 71 -15.60 -11.42 -4.34
N GLU A 72 -14.89 -11.60 -5.46
CA GLU A 72 -14.21 -12.85 -5.81
C GLU A 72 -13.17 -13.21 -4.76
N GLY A 73 -12.45 -12.21 -4.24
CA GLY A 73 -11.50 -12.36 -3.14
C GLY A 73 -12.12 -12.68 -1.79
N LEU A 74 -13.41 -12.37 -1.60
CA LEU A 74 -14.18 -12.71 -0.41
C LEU A 74 -14.75 -14.14 -0.50
N PHE A 75 -15.16 -14.55 -1.69
CA PHE A 75 -15.76 -15.86 -1.96
C PHE A 75 -14.75 -16.93 -2.45
N ASN A 76 -13.47 -16.59 -2.52
CA ASN A 76 -12.39 -17.44 -3.06
C ASN A 76 -12.65 -17.90 -4.50
N GLU A 77 -13.20 -17.01 -5.31
CA GLU A 77 -13.40 -17.20 -6.74
C GLU A 77 -12.16 -16.72 -7.52
N GLU A 78 -12.10 -17.02 -8.82
CA GLU A 78 -10.99 -16.58 -9.66
C GLU A 78 -11.04 -15.07 -9.87
N LEU A 79 -9.88 -14.41 -9.72
CA LEU A 79 -9.74 -12.98 -9.98
C LEU A 79 -9.68 -12.74 -11.50
N THR A 80 -10.76 -12.19 -12.05
CA THR A 80 -10.90 -11.84 -13.47
C THR A 80 -10.30 -10.50 -13.84
#